data_AF-A0A2H4Y9D4-F1
#
_entry.id   AF-A0A2H4Y9D4-F1
#
_cell.length_a   1.000
_cell.length_b   1.000
_cell.length_c   1.000
_cell.angle_alpha   90.00
_cell.angle_beta   90.00
_cell.angle_gamma   90.00
#
_symmetry.space_group_name_H-M   'P 1'
#
loop_
_entity.id
_entity.type
_entity.pdbx_description
1 polymer ?
#
loop_
_entity_poly.entity_id
_entity_poly.type
_entity_poly.pdbx_seq_one_letter_code
_entity_poly.pdbx_strand_id
1 'polypeptide(L)'
;KGEITEIGAYLASLSRGHKINVKVPNDAKAIAAYNRGKNHFYAKRGQLNMSCADCHYHYAGNKIRADILSPAYGQPSGFPVYRNKWAGMGTLHRRYVGCNKQVRAKPYKAQSDEYKALEYFHTYMSNGLELNGPSQRK
;
A
#
# COMPACT_ATOMS: atom_id res chain seq x y z
N LYS A 1 -8.36 -10.48 -3.31
CA LYS A 1 -9.73 -10.99 -3.57
C LYS A 1 -9.77 -12.41 -3.06
N GLY A 2 -10.96 -12.95 -2.82
CA GLY A 2 -11.14 -14.28 -2.25
C GLY A 2 -10.84 -14.31 -0.76
N GLU A 3 -10.86 -15.52 -0.21
CA GLU A 3 -10.80 -15.87 1.22
C GLU A 3 -9.69 -15.15 2.00
N ILE A 4 -8.50 -15.00 1.40
CA ILE A 4 -7.38 -14.26 2.02
C ILE A 4 -7.75 -12.82 2.41
N THR A 5 -8.68 -12.21 1.67
CA THR A 5 -9.13 -10.85 1.93
C THR A 5 -10.12 -10.80 3.09
N GLU A 6 -10.92 -11.85 3.27
CA GLU A 6 -11.88 -11.99 4.37
C GLU A 6 -11.16 -12.28 5.68
N ILE A 7 -10.25 -13.26 5.68
CA ILE A 7 -9.38 -13.56 6.82
C ILE A 7 -8.54 -12.34 7.18
N GLY A 8 -7.93 -11.68 6.19
CA GLY A 8 -7.15 -10.46 6.41
C GLY A 8 -8.00 -9.31 6.99
N ALA A 9 -9.27 -9.20 6.59
CA ALA A 9 -10.18 -8.19 7.13
C ALA A 9 -10.54 -8.49 8.58
N TYR A 10 -10.80 -9.76 8.91
CA TYR A 10 -11.02 -10.18 10.28
C TYR A 10 -9.81 -9.86 11.17
N LEU A 11 -8.60 -10.26 10.76
CA LEU A 11 -7.37 -9.97 11.51
C LEU A 11 -7.11 -8.47 11.69
N ALA A 12 -7.33 -7.67 10.63
CA ALA A 12 -7.22 -6.22 10.71
C ALA A 12 -8.23 -5.62 11.70
N SER A 13 -9.46 -6.15 11.74
CA SER A 13 -10.51 -5.68 12.67
C SER A 13 -10.13 -5.88 14.13
N LEU A 14 -9.43 -6.97 14.46
CA LEU A 14 -8.93 -7.25 15.81
C LEU A 14 -7.81 -6.30 16.24
N SER A 15 -7.13 -5.67 15.29
CA SER A 15 -6.02 -4.75 15.56
C SER A 15 -6.42 -3.27 15.52
N ARG A 16 -7.72 -2.95 15.37
CA ARG A 16 -8.20 -1.56 15.32
C ARG A 16 -7.85 -0.80 16.59
N GLY A 17 -7.42 0.46 16.43
CA GLY A 17 -7.00 1.33 17.54
C GLY A 17 -5.57 1.07 18.03
N HIS A 18 -4.94 -0.04 17.64
CA HIS A 18 -3.51 -0.23 17.90
C HIS A 18 -2.66 0.59 16.91
N LYS A 19 -1.49 1.03 17.37
CA LYS A 19 -0.53 1.74 16.52
C LYS A 19 0.31 0.78 15.70
N ILE A 20 0.55 1.14 14.45
CA ILE A 20 1.51 0.43 13.59
C ILE A 20 2.91 0.55 14.21
N ASN A 21 3.61 -0.58 14.36
CA ASN A 21 4.94 -0.64 14.94
C ASN A 21 5.80 -1.72 14.26
N VAL A 22 6.02 -1.57 12.95
CA VAL A 22 6.91 -2.43 12.18
C VAL A 22 8.36 -2.07 12.49
N LYS A 23 9.19 -3.07 12.81
CA LYS A 23 10.63 -2.89 13.07
C LYS A 23 11.46 -3.34 11.87
N VAL A 24 12.55 -2.61 11.60
CA VAL A 24 13.61 -3.04 10.67
C VAL A 24 14.80 -3.46 11.53
N PRO A 25 14.96 -4.77 11.81
CA PRO A 25 16.11 -5.24 12.56
C PRO A 25 17.41 -5.00 11.78
N ASN A 26 18.53 -4.91 12.49
CA ASN A 26 19.87 -4.83 11.90
C ASN A 26 20.31 -6.20 11.34
N ASP A 27 19.52 -6.71 10.41
CA ASP A 27 19.73 -7.96 9.68
C ASP A 27 19.81 -7.64 8.17
N ALA A 28 20.75 -8.27 7.48
CA ALA A 28 21.01 -7.99 6.07
C ALA A 28 19.79 -8.24 5.18
N LYS A 29 18.98 -9.27 5.47
CA LYS A 29 17.78 -9.59 4.67
C LYS A 29 16.67 -8.57 4.94
N ALA A 30 16.47 -8.16 6.19
CA ALA A 30 15.49 -7.14 6.54
C ALA A 30 15.82 -5.79 5.90
N ILE A 31 17.09 -5.37 5.97
CA ILE A 31 17.58 -4.13 5.34
C ILE A 31 17.42 -4.20 3.82
N ALA A 32 17.76 -5.35 3.20
CA ALA A 32 17.59 -5.54 1.76
C ALA A 32 16.11 -5.46 1.33
N ALA A 33 15.20 -6.08 2.10
CA ALA A 33 13.76 -6.00 1.84
C ALA A 33 13.23 -4.57 2.00
N TYR A 34 13.64 -3.87 3.06
CA TYR A 34 13.30 -2.47 3.28
C TYR A 34 13.77 -1.58 2.11
N ASN A 35 15.04 -1.71 1.71
CA ASN A 35 15.62 -0.92 0.62
C ASN A 35 14.99 -1.24 -0.73
N ARG A 36 14.63 -2.51 -0.97
CA ARG A 36 13.88 -2.91 -2.17
C ARG A 36 12.52 -2.24 -2.22
N GLY A 37 11.78 -2.25 -1.11
CA GLY A 37 10.49 -1.57 -0.99
C GLY A 37 10.59 -0.06 -1.15
N LYS A 38 11.62 0.55 -0.53
CA LYS A 38 11.94 1.98 -0.67
C LYS A 38 12.22 2.33 -2.13
N ASN A 39 13.08 1.58 -2.80
CA ASN A 39 13.39 1.78 -4.21
C ASN A 39 12.12 1.66 -5.06
N HIS A 40 11.27 0.65 -4.81
CA HIS A 40 9.99 0.55 -5.49
C HIS A 40 9.06 1.74 -5.20
N PHE A 41 9.06 2.30 -4.00
CA PHE A 41 8.19 3.44 -3.73
C PHE A 41 8.59 4.69 -4.53
N TYR A 42 9.90 4.95 -4.66
CA TYR A 42 10.44 6.16 -5.28
C TYR A 42 10.81 6.02 -6.76
N ALA A 43 11.04 4.81 -7.28
CA ALA A 43 11.44 4.63 -8.66
C ALA A 43 10.30 4.95 -9.64
N LYS A 44 10.63 5.64 -10.74
CA LYS A 44 9.69 5.90 -11.83
C LYS A 44 9.50 4.64 -12.67
N ARG A 45 8.28 4.43 -13.18
CA ARG A 45 7.95 3.25 -13.99
C ARG A 45 6.78 3.49 -14.94
N GLY A 46 6.68 2.60 -15.92
CA GLY A 46 5.64 2.60 -16.94
C GLY A 46 5.81 3.74 -17.95
N GLN A 47 4.96 3.74 -18.98
CA GLN A 47 5.04 4.74 -20.05
C GLN A 47 4.85 6.18 -19.53
N LEU A 48 4.13 6.35 -18.41
CA LEU A 48 3.90 7.68 -17.83
C LEU A 48 5.07 8.20 -16.98
N ASN A 49 6.13 7.39 -16.77
CA ASN A 49 7.32 7.75 -16.01
C ASN A 49 7.02 8.29 -14.59
N MET A 50 6.12 7.60 -13.87
CA MET A 50 5.63 8.00 -12.55
C MET A 50 6.01 6.99 -11.46
N SER A 51 6.12 7.47 -10.22
CA SER A 51 6.38 6.70 -9.00
C SER A 51 5.19 6.82 -8.02
N CYS A 52 5.23 6.07 -6.91
CA CYS A 52 4.26 6.22 -5.83
C CYS A 52 4.40 7.61 -5.17
N ALA A 53 5.64 8.07 -5.01
CA ALA A 53 5.99 9.35 -4.39
C ALA A 53 5.48 10.55 -5.20
N ASP A 54 5.51 10.49 -6.54
CA ASP A 54 5.00 11.57 -7.40
C ASP A 54 3.56 11.93 -6.99
N CYS A 55 2.65 10.95 -6.89
CA CYS A 55 1.26 11.22 -6.55
C CYS A 55 0.98 11.34 -5.04
N HIS A 56 1.57 10.45 -4.22
CA HIS A 56 1.17 10.28 -2.82
C HIS A 56 2.08 10.98 -1.81
N TYR A 57 3.23 11.52 -2.25
CA TYR A 57 4.12 12.31 -1.40
C TYR A 57 4.17 13.76 -1.88
N HIS A 58 4.54 14.00 -3.14
CA HIS A 58 4.70 15.35 -3.68
C HIS A 58 3.37 16.07 -3.95
N TYR A 59 2.34 15.35 -4.39
CA TYR A 59 1.02 15.91 -4.72
C TYR A 59 -0.10 15.42 -3.78
N ALA A 60 0.24 14.97 -2.58
CA ALA A 60 -0.77 14.61 -1.58
C ALA A 60 -1.71 15.81 -1.29
N GLY A 61 -3.01 15.56 -1.23
CA GLY A 61 -4.05 16.59 -1.08
C GLY A 61 -4.51 17.24 -2.39
N ASN A 62 -3.73 17.15 -3.47
CA ASN A 62 -4.16 17.63 -4.78
C ASN A 62 -5.19 16.71 -5.43
N LYS A 63 -5.85 17.20 -6.48
CA LYS A 63 -6.84 16.44 -7.26
C LYS A 63 -6.24 15.86 -8.53
N ILE A 64 -6.48 14.57 -8.77
CA ILE A 64 -6.40 13.95 -10.09
C ILE A 64 -7.82 13.73 -10.61
N ARG A 65 -8.30 14.67 -11.43
CA ARG A 65 -9.72 14.73 -11.84
C ARG A 65 -10.64 14.80 -10.60
N ALA A 66 -11.54 13.83 -10.43
CA ALA A 66 -12.47 13.79 -9.30
C ALA A 66 -11.86 13.22 -8.00
N ASP A 67 -10.62 12.73 -8.04
CA ASP A 67 -9.99 12.05 -6.92
C ASP A 67 -8.99 12.95 -6.18
N ILE A 68 -9.22 13.19 -4.88
CA ILE A 68 -8.20 13.75 -3.98
C ILE A 68 -7.15 12.66 -3.70
N LEU A 69 -5.88 12.99 -3.93
CA LEU A 69 -4.74 12.13 -3.68
C LEU A 69 -4.51 12.02 -2.16
N SER A 70 -4.69 10.81 -1.61
CA SER A 70 -4.35 10.54 -0.21
C SER A 70 -2.84 10.61 0.00
N PRO A 71 -2.37 11.06 1.18
CA PRO A 71 -0.96 10.99 1.53
C PRO A 71 -0.47 9.53 1.52
N ALA A 72 0.82 9.32 1.31
CA ALA A 72 1.47 8.01 1.35
C ALA A 72 1.40 7.42 2.76
N TYR A 73 1.62 8.26 3.78
CA TYR A 73 1.52 7.87 5.18
C TYR A 73 0.09 7.46 5.53
N GLY A 74 -0.05 6.29 6.17
CA GLY A 74 -1.32 5.80 6.67
C GLY A 74 -2.17 5.05 5.64
N GLN A 75 -1.79 4.95 4.36
CA GLN A 75 -2.54 4.12 3.41
C GLN A 75 -2.67 2.66 3.87
N PRO A 76 -1.61 1.98 4.35
CA PRO A 76 -1.70 0.59 4.80
C PRO A 76 -2.63 0.39 6.01
N SER A 77 -2.82 1.43 6.84
CA SER A 77 -3.57 1.33 8.11
C SER A 77 -5.02 0.85 7.96
N GLY A 78 -5.62 1.12 6.80
CA GLY A 78 -7.01 0.79 6.50
C GLY A 78 -7.21 -0.45 5.65
N PHE A 79 -6.15 -1.19 5.32
CA PHE A 79 -6.26 -2.41 4.52
C PHE A 79 -6.46 -3.65 5.41
N PRO A 80 -7.17 -4.69 4.91
CA PRO A 80 -7.92 -4.74 3.66
C PRO A 80 -9.08 -3.74 3.59
N VAL A 81 -9.45 -3.29 2.39
CA VAL A 81 -10.41 -2.18 2.20
C VAL A 81 -11.57 -2.60 1.31
N TYR A 82 -12.79 -2.23 1.70
CA TYR A 82 -13.95 -2.27 0.81
C TYR A 82 -13.89 -1.05 -0.10
N ARG A 83 -13.98 -1.27 -1.41
CA ARG A 83 -14.05 -0.16 -2.38
C ARG A 83 -15.31 -0.22 -3.20
N ASN A 84 -16.03 0.90 -3.30
CA ASN A 84 -17.24 1.01 -4.12
C ASN A 84 -16.93 0.64 -5.58
N LYS A 85 -15.82 1.13 -6.14
CA LYS A 85 -15.34 0.73 -7.48
C LYS A 85 -15.11 -0.77 -7.66
N TRP A 86 -14.82 -1.49 -6.57
CA TRP A 86 -14.61 -2.93 -6.60
C TRP A 86 -15.86 -3.73 -6.26
N ALA A 87 -16.92 -3.07 -5.77
CA ALA A 87 -18.09 -3.68 -5.14
C ALA A 87 -17.69 -4.82 -4.18
N GLY A 88 -16.62 -4.62 -3.40
CA GLY A 88 -16.06 -5.67 -2.58
C GLY A 88 -14.69 -5.37 -1.98
N MET A 89 -14.24 -6.30 -1.14
CA MET A 89 -12.97 -6.19 -0.43
C MET A 89 -11.74 -6.36 -1.34
N GLY A 90 -10.65 -5.68 -0.98
CA GLY A 90 -9.36 -5.88 -1.63
C GLY A 90 -8.16 -5.68 -0.71
N THR A 91 -7.10 -6.42 -1.02
CA THR A 91 -5.81 -6.35 -0.33
C THR A 91 -4.96 -5.19 -0.81
N LEU A 92 -3.92 -4.85 -0.05
CA LEU A 92 -2.95 -3.82 -0.42
C LEU A 92 -2.21 -4.17 -1.72
N HIS A 93 -1.82 -5.43 -1.89
CA HIS A 93 -1.25 -5.92 -3.16
C HIS A 93 -2.19 -5.74 -4.36
N ARG A 94 -3.52 -5.92 -4.19
CA ARG A 94 -4.50 -5.63 -5.26
C ARG A 94 -4.48 -4.13 -5.61
N ARG A 95 -4.29 -3.25 -4.63
CA ARG A 95 -4.13 -1.82 -4.87
C ARG A 95 -2.84 -1.52 -5.64
N TYR A 96 -1.71 -2.13 -5.27
CA TYR A 96 -0.43 -1.96 -5.99
C TYR A 96 -0.49 -2.37 -7.45
N VAL A 97 -1.17 -3.49 -7.76
CA VAL A 97 -1.44 -3.89 -9.15
C VAL A 97 -2.19 -2.78 -9.90
N GLY A 98 -3.22 -2.20 -9.28
CA GLY A 98 -4.00 -1.12 -9.86
C GLY A 98 -3.18 0.15 -10.12
N CYS A 99 -2.34 0.56 -9.16
CA CYS A 99 -1.46 1.73 -9.31
C CYS A 99 -0.47 1.54 -10.47
N ASN A 100 0.18 0.37 -10.56
CA ASN A 100 1.11 0.05 -11.64
C ASN A 100 0.44 0.07 -13.02
N LYS A 101 -0.78 -0.48 -13.13
CA LYS A 101 -1.55 -0.43 -14.38
C LYS A 101 -1.89 1.01 -14.80
N GLN A 102 -2.20 1.91 -13.84
CA GLN A 102 -2.56 3.30 -14.14
C GLN A 102 -1.39 4.12 -14.69
N VAL A 103 -0.16 3.79 -14.30
CA VAL A 103 1.06 4.40 -14.87
C VAL A 103 1.56 3.68 -16.13
N ARG A 104 0.77 2.73 -16.66
CA ARG A 104 1.10 1.87 -17.81
C ARG A 104 2.39 1.06 -17.60
N ALA A 105 2.61 0.57 -16.39
CA ALA A 105 3.65 -0.39 -16.07
C ALA A 105 3.08 -1.82 -16.04
N LYS A 106 3.90 -2.81 -16.37
CA LYS A 106 3.56 -4.22 -16.13
C LYS A 106 3.55 -4.46 -14.61
N PRO A 107 2.41 -4.84 -14.00
CA PRO A 107 2.36 -5.09 -12.57
C PRO A 107 3.09 -6.39 -12.20
N TYR A 108 3.56 -6.45 -10.95
CA TYR A 108 4.11 -7.68 -10.38
C TYR A 108 2.97 -8.61 -9.94
N LYS A 109 3.28 -9.90 -9.75
CA LYS A 109 2.34 -10.85 -9.17
C LYS A 109 2.08 -10.47 -7.70
N ALA A 110 0.83 -10.60 -7.25
CA ALA A 110 0.55 -10.49 -5.81
C ALA A 110 1.40 -11.50 -5.02
N GLN A 111 1.88 -11.11 -3.84
CA GLN A 111 2.80 -11.91 -3.00
C GLN A 111 4.20 -12.14 -3.59
N SER A 112 4.55 -11.49 -4.70
CA SER A 112 5.94 -11.42 -5.16
C SER A 112 6.82 -10.70 -4.14
N ASP A 113 8.13 -10.97 -4.19
CA ASP A 113 9.10 -10.31 -3.33
C ASP A 113 9.09 -8.79 -3.46
N GLU A 114 8.77 -8.28 -4.66
CA GLU A 114 8.64 -6.85 -4.90
C GLU A 114 7.50 -6.22 -4.10
N TYR A 115 6.31 -6.83 -4.12
CA TYR A 115 5.16 -6.28 -3.40
C TYR A 115 5.23 -6.54 -1.90
N LYS A 116 5.79 -7.67 -1.46
CA LYS A 116 6.07 -7.90 -0.03
C LYS A 116 7.05 -6.85 0.51
N ALA A 117 8.12 -6.57 -0.22
CA ALA A 117 9.09 -5.53 0.13
C ALA A 117 8.44 -4.13 0.15
N LEU A 118 7.61 -3.81 -0.85
CA LEU A 118 6.88 -2.55 -0.90
C LEU A 118 5.90 -2.42 0.28
N GLU A 119 5.14 -3.46 0.60
CA GLU A 119 4.24 -3.49 1.76
C GLU A 119 5.00 -3.30 3.07
N TYR A 120 6.16 -3.94 3.23
CA TYR A 120 7.02 -3.78 4.39
C TYR A 120 7.48 -2.34 4.57
N PHE A 121 8.03 -1.73 3.52
CA PHE A 121 8.47 -0.33 3.53
C PHE A 121 7.30 0.64 3.77
N HIS A 122 6.19 0.46 3.07
CA HIS A 122 5.03 1.34 3.14
C HIS A 122 4.35 1.31 4.53
N THR A 123 4.31 0.12 5.15
CA THR A 123 3.79 -0.05 6.50
C THR A 123 4.75 0.54 7.53
N TYR A 124 6.07 0.34 7.37
CA TYR A 124 7.08 0.97 8.22
C TYR A 124 6.98 2.50 8.20
N MET A 125 6.82 3.11 7.02
CA MET A 125 6.61 4.56 6.90
C MET A 125 5.38 5.03 7.69
N SER A 126 4.38 4.16 7.86
CA SER A 126 3.12 4.46 8.56
C SER A 126 3.17 4.15 10.05
N ASN A 127 4.35 3.85 10.62
CA ASN A 127 4.51 3.63 12.06
C ASN A 127 3.96 4.80 12.89
N GLY A 128 3.38 4.47 14.05
CA GLY A 128 2.78 5.43 14.97
C GLY A 128 1.32 5.81 14.64
N LEU A 129 0.85 5.56 13.42
CA LEU A 129 -0.55 5.74 13.04
C LEU A 129 -1.41 4.57 13.51
N GLU A 130 -2.67 4.84 13.82
CA GLU A 130 -3.62 3.83 14.25
C GLU A 130 -4.10 2.96 13.08
N LEU A 131 -4.15 1.65 13.31
CA LEU A 131 -4.81 0.70 12.44
C LEU A 131 -6.33 0.94 12.48
N ASN A 132 -6.92 1.09 11.29
CA ASN A 132 -8.37 1.30 11.12
C ASN A 132 -8.99 0.37 10.06
N GLY A 133 -8.25 -0.68 9.66
CA GLY A 133 -8.73 -1.74 8.80
C GLY A 133 -9.76 -2.66 9.49
N PRO A 134 -10.67 -3.32 8.76
CA PRO A 134 -10.97 -3.07 7.36
C PRO A 134 -11.68 -1.73 7.19
N SER A 135 -11.27 -0.94 6.21
CA SER A 135 -11.86 0.39 5.98
C SER A 135 -12.80 0.40 4.77
N GLN A 136 -13.58 1.47 4.61
CA GLN A 136 -14.42 1.71 3.43
C GLN A 136 -13.88 2.93 2.67
N ARG A 137 -13.76 2.81 1.35
CA ARG A 137 -13.31 3.87 0.44
C ARG A 137 -14.10 3.83 -0.87
N LYS A 138 -14.01 4.89 -1.67
CA LYS A 138 -14.54 4.90 -3.04
C LYS A 138 -13.85 3.91 -3.98
#